data_AF-A0A8X6SWD1-F1
#
_entry.id   AF-A0A8X6SWD1-F1
#
_cell.length_a   1.000
_cell.length_b   1.000
_cell.length_c   1.000
_cell.angle_alpha   90.00
_cell.angle_beta   90.00
_cell.angle_gamma   90.00
#
_symmetry.space_group_name_H-M   'P 1'
#
loop_
_entity.id
_entity.type
_entity.pdbx_description
1 polymer ?
#
loop_
_entity_poly.entity_id
_entity_poly.type
_entity_poly.pdbx_seq_one_letter_code
_entity_poly.pdbx_strand_id
1 'polypeptide(L)'
;MARRLHCGGLFARRPVRCVPLTPAHRRRRSLWCRELRNWRDNEWGRVLFTDESRFSLSSDSHRILIWRERGSRNHPSNIIERDR
;
A
#
# COMPACT_ATOMS: atom_id res chain seq x y z
N MET A 1 -15.89 -19.26 16.35
CA MET A 1 -14.99 -18.10 16.61
C MET A 1 -15.46 -16.81 15.93
N ALA A 2 -15.84 -16.81 14.65
CA ALA A 2 -16.25 -15.58 13.93
C ALA A 2 -17.33 -14.74 14.63
N ARG A 3 -18.37 -15.36 15.21
CA ARG A 3 -19.40 -14.62 15.99
C ARG A 3 -18.81 -13.81 17.15
N ARG A 4 -17.87 -14.39 17.92
CA ARG A 4 -17.21 -13.68 19.04
C ARG A 4 -16.30 -12.55 18.55
N LEU A 5 -15.57 -12.77 17.45
CA LEU A 5 -14.72 -11.74 16.83
C LEU A 5 -15.55 -10.58 16.28
N HIS A 6 -16.70 -10.87 15.66
CA HIS A 6 -17.63 -9.85 15.19
C HIS A 6 -18.26 -9.06 16.34
N CYS A 7 -18.62 -9.71 17.45
CA CYS A 7 -19.06 -9.01 18.68
C CYS A 7 -17.98 -8.03 19.19
N GLY A 8 -16.70 -8.39 19.03
CA GLY A 8 -15.55 -7.52 19.33
C GLY A 8 -15.17 -6.54 18.21
N GLY A 9 -15.99 -6.37 17.16
CA GLY A 9 -15.74 -5.40 16.08
C GLY A 9 -14.63 -5.79 15.09
N LEU A 10 -14.12 -7.02 15.16
CA LEU A 10 -13.06 -7.51 14.28
C LEU A 10 -13.64 -8.21 13.06
N PHE A 11 -13.04 -7.97 11.90
CA PHE A 11 -13.47 -8.61 10.65
C PHE A 11 -12.27 -9.16 9.88
N ALA A 12 -12.47 -10.32 9.25
CA ALA A 12 -11.49 -10.88 8.34
C ALA A 12 -11.32 -9.97 7.11
N ARG A 13 -10.09 -9.46 6.91
CA ARG A 13 -9.74 -8.56 5.81
C ARG A 13 -8.36 -8.91 5.27
N ARG A 14 -8.11 -8.60 4.00
CA ARG A 14 -6.75 -8.69 3.45
C ARG A 14 -5.87 -7.59 4.07
N PRO A 15 -4.68 -7.93 4.58
CA PRO A 15 -3.70 -6.94 4.99
C PRO A 15 -3.23 -6.13 3.78
N VAL A 16 -2.74 -4.92 4.03
CA VAL A 16 -2.11 -4.14 2.96
C VAL A 16 -0.68 -4.63 2.81
N ARG A 17 -0.21 -4.82 1.57
CA ARG A 17 1.20 -5.10 1.28
C ARG A 17 1.88 -3.80 0.86
N CYS A 18 2.89 -3.37 1.62
CA CYS A 18 3.63 -2.14 1.34
C CYS A 18 5.12 -2.32 1.58
N VAL A 19 5.93 -1.52 0.90
CA VAL A 19 7.35 -1.34 1.26
C VAL A 19 7.42 -0.29 2.36
N PRO A 20 8.04 -0.59 3.52
CA PRO A 20 8.17 0.38 4.61
C PRO A 20 8.98 1.60 4.14
N LEU A 21 8.40 2.79 4.29
CA LEU A 21 9.07 4.04 3.96
C LEU A 21 9.77 4.61 5.19
N THR A 22 11.07 4.83 5.10
CA THR A 22 11.85 5.60 6.08
C THR A 22 11.30 7.03 6.17
N PRO A 23 11.48 7.73 7.31
CA PRO A 23 11.06 9.13 7.44
C PRO A 23 11.62 10.04 6.34
N ALA A 24 12.87 9.80 5.90
CA ALA A 24 13.48 10.54 4.80
C ALA A 24 12.75 10.31 3.46
N HIS A 25 12.40 9.06 3.14
CA HIS A 25 11.61 8.74 1.94
C HIS A 25 10.24 9.41 1.97
N ARG A 26 9.56 9.42 3.12
CA ARG A 26 8.26 10.08 3.28
C ARG A 26 8.35 11.58 3.00
N ARG A 27 9.36 12.26 3.58
CA ARG A 27 9.59 13.69 3.34
C ARG A 27 9.85 13.98 1.86
N ARG A 28 10.76 13.23 1.23
CA ARG A 28 11.09 13.43 -0.19
C ARG A 28 9.89 13.23 -1.11
N ARG A 29 9.11 12.16 -0.88
CA ARG A 29 7.88 11.91 -1.66
C ARG A 29 6.85 13.02 -1.45
N SER A 30 6.67 13.50 -0.23
CA SER A 30 5.76 14.61 0.04
C SER A 30 6.20 15.91 -0.63
N LEU A 31 7.50 16.20 -0.67
CA LEU A 31 8.04 17.38 -1.34
C LEU A 31 7.80 17.29 -2.85
N TRP A 32 8.17 16.16 -3.45
CA TRP A 32 7.94 15.89 -4.88
C TRP A 32 6.46 16.08 -5.28
N CYS A 33 5.53 15.52 -4.50
CA CYS A 33 4.10 15.71 -4.78
C CYS A 33 3.65 17.17 -4.66
N ARG A 34 4.25 17.99 -3.77
CA ARG A 34 3.91 19.40 -3.64
C ARG A 34 4.45 20.23 -4.80
N GLU A 35 5.66 19.93 -5.25
CA GLU A 35 6.30 20.58 -6.39
C GLU A 35 5.54 20.31 -7.69
N LEU A 36 5.15 19.05 -7.92
CA LEU A 36 4.43 18.66 -9.13
C LEU A 36 2.91 18.86 -9.07
N ARG A 37 2.38 19.36 -7.94
CA ARG A 37 0.91 19.46 -7.71
C ARG A 37 0.18 20.28 -8.77
N ASN A 38 0.84 21.32 -9.29
CA ASN A 38 0.25 22.28 -10.21
C ASN A 38 0.69 22.07 -11.66
N TRP A 39 1.36 20.94 -11.96
CA TRP A 39 1.75 20.62 -13.31
C TRP A 39 0.54 20.38 -14.20
N ARG A 40 0.58 20.95 -15.40
CA ARG A 40 -0.44 20.81 -16.46
C ARG A 40 -0.09 19.67 -17.41
N ASP A 41 -1.06 19.26 -18.23
CA ASP A 41 -0.90 18.12 -19.15
C ASP A 41 0.29 18.25 -20.10
N ASN A 42 0.61 19.48 -20.53
CA ASN A 42 1.77 19.73 -21.39
C ASN A 42 3.11 19.55 -20.67
N GLU A 43 3.16 19.69 -19.35
CA GLU A 43 4.33 19.42 -18.52
C GLU A 43 4.49 17.91 -18.30
N TRP A 44 3.38 17.21 -18.02
CA TRP A 44 3.36 15.74 -17.94
C TRP A 44 3.72 15.08 -19.26
N GLY A 45 3.28 15.64 -20.40
CA GLY A 45 3.58 15.13 -21.74
C GLY A 45 5.06 15.15 -22.13
N ARG A 46 5.91 15.83 -21.36
CA ARG A 46 7.37 15.85 -21.56
C ARG A 46 8.11 14.77 -20.77
N VAL A 47 7.43 14.07 -19.87
CA VAL A 47 8.03 13.05 -19.01
C VAL A 47 7.89 11.68 -19.64
N LEU A 48 9.02 11.01 -19.88
CA LEU A 48 9.05 9.61 -20.23
C LEU A 48 9.19 8.76 -18.94
N PHE A 49 8.18 7.93 -18.66
CA PHE A 49 8.24 6.97 -17.55
C PHE A 49 8.81 5.64 -18.04
N THR A 50 9.82 5.13 -17.35
CA THR A 50 10.44 3.83 -17.63
C THR A 50 10.57 3.04 -16.34
N ASP A 51 10.22 1.76 -16.36
CA ASP A 51 10.39 0.84 -15.24
C ASP A 51 10.49 -0.60 -15.77
N GLU A 52 11.01 -1.51 -14.95
CA GLU A 52 11.08 -2.93 -15.25
C GLU A 52 10.00 -3.69 -14.47
N SER A 53 9.24 -4.55 -15.15
CA SER A 53 8.21 -5.38 -14.52
C SER A 53 8.57 -6.85 -14.58
N ARG A 54 8.43 -7.53 -13.44
CA ARG A 54 8.54 -8.99 -13.34
C ARG A 54 7.18 -9.64 -13.63
N PHE A 55 7.16 -10.62 -14.55
CA PHE A 55 5.97 -11.42 -14.84
C PHE A 55 6.21 -12.89 -14.44
N SER A 56 5.23 -13.50 -13.79
CA SER A 56 5.26 -14.91 -13.41
C SER A 56 3.99 -15.62 -13.87
N LEU A 57 4.12 -16.87 -14.33
CA LEU A 57 2.99 -17.68 -14.82
C LEU A 57 2.09 -18.18 -13.69
N SER A 58 2.65 -18.34 -12.48
CA SER A 58 1.90 -18.61 -11.26
C SER A 58 2.00 -17.41 -10.32
N SER A 59 0.88 -17.07 -9.68
CA SER A 59 0.88 -16.07 -8.60
C SER A 59 0.88 -16.78 -7.26
N ASP A 60 1.82 -16.45 -6.39
CA ASP A 60 1.61 -16.70 -4.95
C ASP A 60 0.61 -15.66 -4.44
N SER A 61 -0.66 -15.91 -4.75
CA SER A 61 -1.79 -15.23 -4.14
C SER A 61 -1.86 -15.75 -2.71
N HIS A 62 -0.95 -15.33 -1.83
CA HIS A 62 -1.07 -15.61 -0.40
C HIS A 62 -2.38 -14.98 0.07
N ARG A 63 -3.48 -15.76 0.08
CA ARG A 63 -4.83 -15.35 0.49
C ARG A 63 -4.92 -15.24 2.01
N ILE A 64 -3.94 -14.60 2.63
CA ILE A 64 -3.89 -14.41 4.08
C ILE A 64 -4.93 -13.35 4.44
N LEU A 65 -5.79 -13.68 5.39
CA LEU A 65 -6.73 -12.77 6.01
C LEU A 65 -6.28 -12.52 7.44
N ILE A 66 -6.32 -11.27 7.86
CA ILE A 66 -6.11 -10.86 9.25
C ILE A 66 -7.44 -10.40 9.83
N TRP A 67 -7.66 -10.64 11.12
CA TRP A 67 -8.79 -10.08 11.86
C TRP A 67 -8.40 -8.69 12.34
N ARG A 68 -9.09 -7.66 11.86
CA ARG A 68 -8.85 -6.27 12.26
C ARG A 68 -10.14 -5.46 12.34
N GLU A 69 -10.08 -4.38 13.10
CA GLU A 69 -11.16 -3.41 13.19
C GLU A 69 -11.39 -2.66 11.88
N ARG A 70 -12.58 -2.07 11.72
CA ARG A 70 -12.84 -1.15 10.61
C ARG A 70 -12.00 0.12 10.78
N GLY A 71 -11.45 0.64 9.68
CA GLY A 71 -10.64 1.88 9.69
C GLY A 71 -9.17 1.70 10.06
N SER A 72 -8.77 0.60 10.70
CA SER A 72 -7.37 0.32 11.06
C SER A 72 -6.52 -0.19 9.88
N ARG A 73 -6.92 0.09 8.62
CA ARG A 73 -6.31 -0.50 7.41
C ARG A 73 -4.80 -0.26 7.32
N ASN A 74 -4.35 0.94 7.70
CA ASN A 74 -2.96 1.39 7.60
C ASN A 74 -2.23 1.35 8.95
N HIS A 75 -2.81 0.71 9.97
CA HIS A 75 -2.11 0.51 11.23
C HIS A 75 -0.89 -0.40 10.99
N PRO A 76 0.29 -0.12 11.58
CA PRO A 76 1.51 -0.89 11.31
C PRO A 76 1.35 -2.40 11.50
N SER A 77 0.58 -2.84 12.51
CA SER A 77 0.31 -4.27 12.75
C SER A 77 -0.56 -4.95 11.67
N ASN A 78 -1.21 -4.19 10.80
CA ASN A 78 -2.12 -4.67 9.76
C ASN A 78 -1.51 -4.62 8.35
N ILE A 79 -0.23 -4.25 8.27
CA ILE A 79 0.54 -4.14 7.03
C ILE A 79 1.53 -5.30 7.00
N ILE A 80 1.57 -6.00 5.87
CA ILE A 80 2.61 -6.97 5.57
C ILE A 80 3.67 -6.25 4.74
N GLU A 81 4.93 -6.34 5.17
CA GLU A 81 6.03 -5.83 4.37
C GLU A 81 6.15 -6.63 3.09
N ARG A 82 6.20 -5.93 1.96
CA ARG A 82 6.48 -6.54 0.68
C ARG A 82 8.00 -6.67 0.56
N ASP A 83 8.50 -7.90 0.46
CA ASP A 83 9.88 -8.17 0.06
C ASP A 83 10.16 -7.47 -1.28
N ARG A 84 11.33 -6.83 -1.37
CA ARG A 84 11.76 -6.14 -2.59
C ARG A 84 11.94 -7.12 -3.74
#